data_AF-A0A380NZM4-F1
#
_entry.id   AF-A0A380NZM4-F1
#
_cell.length_a   1.000
_cell.length_b   1.000
_cell.length_c   1.000
_cell.angle_alpha   90.00
_cell.angle_beta   90.00
_cell.angle_gamma   90.00
#
_symmetry.space_group_name_H-M   'P 1'
#
loop_
_entity.id
_entity.type
_entity.pdbx_description
1 polymer ?
#
loop_
_entity_poly.entity_id
_entity_poly.type
_entity_poly.pdbx_seq_one_letter_code
_entity_poly.pdbx_strand_id
1 'polypeptide(L)'
;MRKVFIDCGTNLGIVLSRFIDELPDHDFYAFEPNTELLPAIRYQVERAAHSPRVEVSHSAVWTHDGVINLFLGHHESSTVMPDKRVPPVYDQQIDYGSPVPVPAVDFSAWLRQTVTPNDHVVVKMDIEGAEYPVLTKLIADGTIGLISVLYIEWHYDRFPTMSRADHDQLVAAVSAFVDVRDWD
;
A
#
# COMPACT_ATOMS: atom_id res chain seq x y z
N MET A 1 -3.88 10.76 22.11
CA MET A 1 -3.95 10.60 20.64
C MET A 1 -3.05 9.43 20.28
N ARG A 2 -3.63 8.34 19.76
CA ARG A 2 -2.86 7.20 19.26
C ARG A 2 -2.16 7.62 17.97
N LYS A 3 -0.97 7.07 17.72
CA LYS A 3 -0.23 7.28 16.48
C LYS A 3 -0.15 5.95 15.75
N VAL A 4 -0.55 5.94 14.48
CA VAL A 4 -0.64 4.72 13.67
C VAL A 4 0.13 4.94 12.38
N PHE A 5 0.97 3.99 12.01
CA PHE A 5 1.63 3.93 10.73
C PHE A 5 1.13 2.69 9.97
N ILE A 6 0.70 2.88 8.72
CA ILE A 6 0.19 1.81 7.88
C ILE A 6 1.05 1.75 6.63
N ASP A 7 1.73 0.62 6.43
CA ASP A 7 2.57 0.33 5.27
C ASP A 7 1.79 -0.56 4.29
N CYS A 8 1.26 0.04 3.22
CA CYS A 8 0.62 -0.66 2.11
C CYS A 8 1.67 -0.95 1.03
N GLY A 9 1.91 -2.24 0.76
CA GLY A 9 2.98 -2.72 -0.12
C GLY A 9 4.33 -2.72 0.59
N THR A 10 4.41 -3.48 1.67
CA THR A 10 5.57 -3.53 2.56
C THR A 10 6.82 -4.11 1.88
N ASN A 11 6.67 -4.94 0.85
CA ASN A 11 7.75 -5.55 0.10
C ASN A 11 8.72 -6.30 1.04
N LEU A 12 10.04 -6.07 0.94
CA LEU A 12 11.05 -6.68 1.80
C LEU A 12 11.07 -6.11 3.24
N GLY A 13 10.21 -5.14 3.57
CA GLY A 13 10.14 -4.51 4.88
C GLY A 13 11.27 -3.53 5.21
N ILE A 14 12.10 -3.15 4.22
CA ILE A 14 13.21 -2.20 4.43
C ILE A 14 12.69 -0.84 4.87
N VAL A 15 11.63 -0.37 4.24
CA VAL A 15 10.98 0.91 4.52
C VAL A 15 10.29 0.87 5.88
N LEU A 16 9.49 -0.18 6.13
CA LEU A 16 8.87 -0.43 7.43
C LEU A 16 9.89 -0.37 8.57
N SER A 17 11.04 -1.05 8.40
CA SER A 17 12.12 -1.08 9.40
C SER A 17 12.61 0.32 9.78
N ARG A 18 12.82 1.20 8.78
CA ARG A 18 13.23 2.59 9.01
C ARG A 18 12.18 3.36 9.79
N PHE A 19 10.91 3.25 9.40
CA PHE A 19 9.83 3.94 10.10
C PHE A 19 9.61 3.40 11.52
N ILE A 20 9.81 2.11 11.75
CA ILE A 20 9.82 1.54 13.10
C ILE A 20 10.84 2.28 13.96
N ASP A 21 12.09 2.37 13.51
CA ASP A 21 13.16 3.03 14.26
C ASP A 21 12.93 4.55 14.45
N GLU A 22 12.39 5.24 13.44
CA GLU A 22 12.14 6.69 13.49
C GLU A 22 10.89 7.06 14.30
N LEU A 23 9.92 6.15 14.40
CA LEU A 23 8.60 6.39 14.98
C LEU A 23 8.28 5.41 16.13
N PRO A 24 9.09 5.33 17.19
CA PRO A 24 9.00 4.29 18.22
C PRO A 24 7.67 4.28 19.01
N ASP A 25 6.92 5.38 18.99
CA ASP A 25 5.62 5.52 19.67
C ASP A 25 4.40 5.13 18.81
N HIS A 26 4.60 4.61 17.58
CA HIS A 26 3.50 4.24 16.69
C HIS A 26 3.12 2.76 16.81
N ASP A 27 1.84 2.48 16.63
CA ASP A 27 1.39 1.13 16.24
C ASP A 27 1.55 0.99 14.72
N PHE A 28 2.03 -0.17 14.26
CA PHE A 28 2.30 -0.44 12.85
C PHE A 28 1.39 -1.52 12.29
N TYR A 29 0.89 -1.28 11.08
CA TYR A 29 0.17 -2.27 10.28
C TYR A 29 0.83 -2.38 8.92
N ALA A 30 1.16 -3.59 8.49
CA ALA A 30 1.88 -3.84 7.25
C ALA A 30 1.06 -4.79 6.36
N PHE A 31 0.96 -4.49 5.06
CA PHE A 31 0.23 -5.29 4.08
C PHE A 31 1.16 -5.71 2.94
N GLU A 32 1.34 -7.02 2.77
CA GLU A 32 2.11 -7.61 1.68
C GLU A 32 1.44 -8.91 1.18
N PRO A 33 0.81 -8.91 0.00
CA PRO A 33 0.14 -10.10 -0.53
C PRO A 33 1.10 -11.22 -0.94
N ASN A 34 2.36 -10.92 -1.28
CA ASN A 34 3.33 -11.94 -1.67
C ASN A 34 3.90 -12.65 -0.44
N THR A 35 3.41 -13.87 -0.19
CA THR A 35 3.79 -14.66 0.98
C THR A 35 5.29 -14.98 1.04
N GLU A 36 5.99 -14.99 -0.10
CA GLU A 36 7.44 -15.22 -0.17
C GLU A 36 8.25 -14.09 0.47
N LEU A 37 7.68 -12.89 0.63
CA LEU A 37 8.35 -11.74 1.24
C LEU A 37 8.14 -11.66 2.76
N LEU A 38 7.16 -12.38 3.31
CA LEU A 38 6.84 -12.34 4.75
C LEU A 38 8.02 -12.72 5.66
N PRO A 39 8.89 -13.70 5.33
CA PRO A 39 10.07 -13.97 6.14
C PRO A 39 11.03 -12.77 6.23
N ALA A 40 11.22 -12.03 5.14
CA ALA A 40 12.03 -10.82 5.13
C ALA A 40 11.42 -9.72 6.00
N ILE A 41 10.10 -9.49 5.90
CA ILE A 41 9.39 -8.51 6.74
C ILE A 41 9.54 -8.86 8.23
N ARG A 42 9.30 -10.13 8.60
CA ARG A 42 9.46 -10.61 9.99
C ARG A 42 10.88 -10.40 10.50
N TYR A 43 11.87 -10.71 9.68
CA TYR A 43 13.27 -10.49 10.00
C TYR A 43 13.59 -9.02 10.28
N GLN A 44 12.99 -8.08 9.55
CA GLN A 44 13.16 -6.65 9.82
C GLN A 44 12.53 -6.26 11.17
N VAL A 45 11.28 -6.69 11.42
CA VAL A 45 10.56 -6.38 12.66
C VAL A 45 11.27 -6.96 13.90
N GLU A 46 11.77 -8.19 13.84
CA GLU A 46 12.47 -8.86 14.95
C GLU A 46 13.80 -8.19 15.33
N ARG A 47 14.36 -7.39 14.43
CA ARG A 47 15.68 -6.74 14.59
C ARG A 47 15.58 -5.25 14.89
N ALA A 48 14.37 -4.71 14.99
CA ALA A 48 14.12 -3.34 15.38
C ALA A 48 14.85 -3.00 16.70
N ALA A 49 15.31 -1.75 16.84
CA ALA A 49 16.05 -1.32 18.02
C ALA A 49 15.21 -1.36 19.32
N HIS A 50 13.89 -1.45 19.19
CA HIS A 50 12.92 -1.59 20.26
C HIS A 50 11.91 -2.69 19.94
N SER A 51 10.91 -2.88 20.81
CA SER A 51 9.82 -3.85 20.59
C SER A 51 8.59 -3.13 20.04
N PRO A 52 8.47 -2.94 18.71
CA PRO A 52 7.32 -2.29 18.11
C PRO A 52 6.07 -3.17 18.21
N ARG A 53 4.89 -2.54 18.22
CA ARG A 53 3.63 -3.23 17.97
C ARG A 53 3.38 -3.24 16.47
N VAL A 54 3.66 -4.37 15.82
CA VAL A 54 3.49 -4.53 14.37
C VAL A 54 2.53 -5.68 14.10
N GLU A 55 1.51 -5.41 13.30
CA GLU A 55 0.65 -6.43 12.71
C GLU A 55 0.96 -6.55 11.22
N VAL A 56 1.25 -7.76 10.76
CA VAL A 56 1.55 -8.05 9.35
C VAL A 56 0.42 -8.87 8.75
N SER A 57 -0.27 -8.30 7.77
CA SER A 57 -1.30 -8.95 6.96
C SER A 57 -0.73 -9.41 5.62
N HIS A 58 -1.04 -10.64 5.22
CA HIS A 58 -0.65 -11.20 3.93
C HIS A 58 -1.69 -10.93 2.83
N SER A 59 -2.46 -9.85 2.97
CA SER A 59 -3.56 -9.51 2.06
C SER A 59 -3.18 -8.35 1.15
N ALA A 60 -3.69 -8.35 -0.08
CA ALA A 60 -3.64 -7.20 -0.97
C ALA A 60 -4.58 -6.11 -0.46
N VAL A 61 -4.10 -4.87 -0.41
CA VAL A 61 -4.90 -3.68 -0.13
C VAL A 61 -5.82 -3.43 -1.33
N TRP A 62 -7.13 -3.52 -1.13
CA TRP A 62 -8.09 -3.49 -2.22
C TRP A 62 -9.41 -2.79 -1.87
N THR A 63 -10.41 -2.94 -2.74
CA THR A 63 -11.71 -2.27 -2.68
C THR A 63 -12.82 -3.12 -2.09
N HIS A 64 -12.57 -4.40 -1.81
CA HIS A 64 -13.50 -5.33 -1.19
C HIS A 64 -12.71 -6.50 -0.61
N ASP A 65 -13.27 -7.11 0.44
CA ASP A 65 -12.74 -8.36 0.97
C ASP A 65 -12.94 -9.51 -0.03
N GLY A 66 -12.00 -10.43 -0.08
CA GLY A 66 -12.14 -11.64 -0.89
C GLY A 66 -10.81 -12.21 -1.34
N VAL A 67 -10.78 -12.68 -2.58
CA VAL A 67 -9.58 -13.19 -3.24
C VAL A 67 -9.37 -12.40 -4.52
N ILE A 68 -8.14 -11.97 -4.76
CA ILE A 68 -7.73 -11.29 -5.98
C ILE A 68 -6.50 -11.98 -6.57
N ASN A 69 -6.34 -11.86 -7.89
CA ASN A 69 -5.16 -12.38 -8.57
C ASN A 69 -4.00 -11.39 -8.41
N LEU A 70 -2.91 -11.86 -7.81
CA LEU A 70 -1.61 -11.20 -7.83
C LEU A 70 -0.82 -11.70 -9.04
N PHE A 71 -0.37 -10.77 -9.87
CA PHE A 71 0.52 -11.03 -10.99
C PHE A 71 1.96 -10.74 -10.53
N LEU A 72 2.80 -11.78 -10.51
CA LEU A 72 4.16 -11.66 -10.02
C LEU A 72 5.07 -11.03 -11.09
N GLY A 73 5.76 -9.96 -10.72
CA GLY A 73 6.84 -9.35 -11.49
C GLY A 73 8.20 -9.65 -10.87
N HIS A 74 9.19 -8.78 -11.11
CA HIS A 74 10.34 -8.72 -10.21
C HIS A 74 9.90 -8.33 -8.79
N HIS A 75 10.81 -8.47 -7.83
CA HIS A 75 10.58 -8.23 -6.41
C HIS A 75 10.00 -6.83 -6.07
N GLU A 76 10.04 -5.86 -6.98
CA GLU A 76 9.52 -4.48 -6.81
C GLU A 76 8.49 -4.13 -7.90
N SER A 77 7.74 -5.12 -8.42
CA SER A 77 6.72 -4.83 -9.44
C SER A 77 5.61 -5.89 -9.54
N SER A 78 5.29 -6.58 -8.45
CA SER A 78 4.09 -7.43 -8.43
C SER A 78 2.84 -6.55 -8.32
N THR A 79 1.75 -6.91 -9.00
CA THR A 79 0.56 -6.05 -9.05
C THR A 79 -0.72 -6.87 -9.08
N VAL A 80 -1.81 -6.30 -8.58
CA VAL A 80 -3.17 -6.84 -8.77
C VAL A 80 -3.90 -6.21 -9.96
N MET A 81 -3.25 -5.24 -10.62
CA MET A 81 -3.78 -4.52 -11.77
C MET A 81 -3.36 -5.19 -13.09
N PRO A 82 -4.26 -5.29 -14.08
CA PRO A 82 -3.90 -5.76 -15.41
C PRO A 82 -3.06 -4.73 -16.16
N ASP A 83 -2.31 -5.18 -17.17
CA ASP A 83 -1.65 -4.35 -18.18
C ASP A 83 -0.61 -3.33 -17.68
N LYS A 84 -0.09 -3.51 -16.46
CA LYS A 84 1.08 -2.79 -15.96
C LYS A 84 2.29 -3.14 -16.83
N ARG A 85 3.00 -2.11 -17.29
CA ARG A 85 4.26 -2.26 -18.01
C ARG A 85 5.41 -2.12 -17.05
N VAL A 86 6.37 -3.04 -17.17
CA VAL A 86 7.66 -2.94 -16.50
C VAL A 86 8.67 -2.35 -17.48
N PRO A 87 9.49 -1.35 -17.09
CA PRO A 87 10.52 -0.83 -17.97
C PRO A 87 11.45 -1.94 -18.50
N PRO A 88 11.90 -1.89 -19.77
CA PRO A 88 12.74 -2.93 -20.36
C PRO A 88 14.12 -3.11 -19.70
N VAL A 89 14.51 -2.22 -18.78
CA VAL A 89 15.75 -2.33 -18.00
C VAL A 89 15.72 -3.49 -17.01
N TYR A 90 14.53 -4.01 -16.69
CA TYR A 90 14.37 -5.16 -15.80
C TYR A 90 14.22 -6.46 -16.58
N ASP A 91 15.06 -7.44 -16.25
CA ASP A 91 15.09 -8.74 -16.91
C ASP A 91 13.80 -9.56 -16.68
N GLN A 92 13.10 -9.33 -15.56
CA GLN A 92 11.87 -10.02 -15.21
C GLN A 92 10.65 -9.11 -15.41
N GLN A 93 9.81 -9.50 -16.35
CA GLN A 93 8.51 -8.89 -16.63
C GLN A 93 7.42 -9.52 -15.74
N ILE A 94 6.23 -8.91 -15.71
CA ILE A 94 5.08 -9.45 -14.98
C ILE A 94 4.51 -10.68 -15.71
N ASP A 95 4.35 -11.79 -14.98
CA ASP A 95 3.69 -12.99 -15.49
C ASP A 95 2.17 -12.88 -15.31
N TYR A 96 1.51 -12.37 -16.35
CA TYR A 96 0.04 -12.35 -16.43
C TYR A 96 -0.59 -13.72 -16.74
N GLY A 97 0.20 -14.70 -17.19
CA GLY A 97 -0.27 -16.04 -17.54
C GLY A 97 -0.42 -16.98 -16.36
N SER A 98 0.26 -16.70 -15.24
CA SER A 98 0.25 -17.53 -14.03
C SER A 98 -0.09 -16.71 -12.77
N PRO A 99 -1.31 -16.13 -12.67
CA PRO A 99 -1.68 -15.37 -11.48
C PRO A 99 -1.71 -16.24 -10.22
N VAL A 100 -1.30 -15.65 -9.10
CA VAL A 100 -1.39 -16.26 -7.77
C VAL A 100 -2.60 -15.68 -7.04
N PRO A 101 -3.62 -16.49 -6.67
CA PRO A 101 -4.73 -15.99 -5.88
C PRO A 101 -4.29 -15.68 -4.45
N VAL A 102 -4.54 -14.45 -4.00
CA VAL A 102 -4.18 -13.96 -2.66
C VAL A 102 -5.41 -13.36 -1.97
N PRO A 103 -5.46 -13.35 -0.62
CA PRO A 103 -6.49 -12.61 0.10
C PRO A 103 -6.44 -11.12 -0.25
N ALA A 104 -7.62 -10.50 -0.32
CA ALA A 104 -7.79 -9.06 -0.50
C ALA A 104 -8.57 -8.51 0.69
N VAL A 105 -8.22 -7.30 1.11
CA VAL A 105 -8.94 -6.56 2.17
C VAL A 105 -9.61 -5.33 1.58
N ASP A 106 -10.85 -5.05 1.97
CA ASP A 106 -11.46 -3.73 1.78
C ASP A 106 -10.73 -2.73 2.70
N PHE A 107 -9.80 -1.97 2.14
CA PHE A 107 -8.99 -1.06 2.94
C PHE A 107 -9.81 0.05 3.60
N SER A 108 -10.88 0.50 2.94
CA SER A 108 -11.80 1.50 3.48
C SER A 108 -12.55 0.96 4.70
N ALA A 109 -13.08 -0.27 4.60
CA ALA A 109 -13.75 -0.92 5.71
C ALA A 109 -12.78 -1.22 6.86
N TRP A 110 -11.57 -1.68 6.53
CA TRP A 110 -10.52 -1.96 7.50
C TRP A 110 -10.11 -0.68 8.27
N LEU A 111 -9.91 0.45 7.58
CA LEU A 111 -9.62 1.73 8.25
C LEU A 111 -10.72 2.12 9.24
N ARG A 112 -12.00 2.02 8.86
CA ARG A 112 -13.13 2.33 9.75
C ARG A 112 -13.17 1.46 11.00
N GLN A 113 -12.65 0.23 10.93
CA GLN A 113 -12.65 -0.71 12.05
C GLN A 113 -11.42 -0.54 12.95
N THR A 114 -10.31 -0.05 12.40
CA THR A 114 -9.00 -0.04 13.08
C THR A 114 -8.66 1.30 13.71
N VAL A 115 -9.09 2.43 13.12
CA VAL A 115 -8.72 3.78 13.57
C VAL A 115 -9.96 4.66 13.79
N THR A 116 -9.76 5.75 14.52
CA THR A 116 -10.79 6.76 14.79
C THR A 116 -10.34 8.14 14.30
N PRO A 117 -11.26 9.10 14.10
CA PRO A 117 -10.89 10.48 13.74
C PRO A 117 -9.98 11.21 14.76
N ASN A 118 -9.80 10.66 15.97
CA ASN A 118 -8.91 11.23 16.98
C ASN A 118 -7.49 10.66 16.93
N ASP A 119 -7.22 9.70 16.05
CA ASP A 119 -5.90 9.10 15.86
C ASP A 119 -5.09 9.91 14.84
N HIS A 120 -3.78 9.94 15.00
CA HIS A 120 -2.88 10.46 13.97
C HIS A 120 -2.42 9.29 13.09
N VAL A 121 -2.92 9.24 11.86
CA VAL A 121 -2.75 8.10 10.96
C VAL A 121 -1.87 8.49 9.78
N VAL A 122 -0.74 7.84 9.65
CA VAL A 122 0.16 7.96 8.49
C VAL A 122 0.02 6.70 7.65
N VAL A 123 -0.22 6.86 6.36
CA VAL A 123 -0.25 5.76 5.38
C VAL A 123 0.91 5.95 4.42
N LYS A 124 1.73 4.92 4.22
CA LYS A 124 2.59 4.76 3.04
C LYS A 124 1.85 3.84 2.07
N MET A 125 1.68 4.27 0.83
CA MET A 125 0.96 3.53 -0.19
C MET A 125 1.78 3.43 -1.47
N ASP A 126 2.29 2.24 -1.72
CA ASP A 126 2.91 1.87 -2.98
C ASP A 126 2.50 0.42 -3.21
N ILE A 127 1.43 0.27 -3.98
CA ILE A 127 0.70 -0.99 -4.22
C ILE A 127 0.51 -1.19 -5.73
N GLU A 128 1.44 -0.64 -6.50
CA GLU A 128 1.76 -1.04 -7.86
C GLU A 128 0.59 -0.91 -8.84
N GLY A 129 -0.16 0.18 -8.70
CA GLY A 129 -1.32 0.55 -9.52
C GLY A 129 -2.66 0.44 -8.78
N ALA A 130 -2.72 -0.32 -7.68
CA ALA A 130 -3.94 -0.43 -6.89
C ALA A 130 -4.29 0.85 -6.12
N GLU A 131 -3.42 1.86 -6.11
CA GLU A 131 -3.65 3.15 -5.46
C GLU A 131 -4.92 3.81 -6.00
N TYR A 132 -5.11 3.77 -7.32
CA TYR A 132 -6.22 4.45 -8.00
C TYR A 132 -7.60 3.94 -7.57
N PRO A 133 -7.92 2.63 -7.70
CA PRO A 133 -9.21 2.12 -7.25
C PRO A 133 -9.38 2.25 -5.73
N VAL A 134 -8.32 2.05 -4.93
CA VAL A 134 -8.39 2.17 -3.46
C VAL A 134 -8.69 3.61 -3.05
N LEU A 135 -7.94 4.60 -3.53
CA LEU A 135 -8.14 6.02 -3.19
C LEU A 135 -9.48 6.55 -3.69
N THR A 136 -9.91 6.15 -4.89
CA THR A 136 -11.25 6.47 -5.41
C THR A 136 -12.33 6.00 -4.45
N LYS A 137 -12.20 4.77 -3.95
CA LYS A 137 -13.13 4.23 -2.95
C LYS A 137 -13.02 4.96 -1.62
N LEU A 138 -11.82 5.25 -1.11
CA LEU A 138 -11.63 5.99 0.15
C LEU A 138 -12.31 7.37 0.12
N ILE A 139 -12.26 8.06 -1.01
CA ILE A 139 -12.99 9.33 -1.22
C ILE A 139 -14.50 9.08 -1.22
N ALA A 140 -14.99 8.13 -2.02
CA ALA A 140 -16.41 7.81 -2.12
C ALA A 140 -17.02 7.39 -0.77
N ASP A 141 -16.25 6.68 0.03
CA ASP A 141 -16.60 6.21 1.37
C ASP A 141 -16.40 7.26 2.47
N GLY A 142 -15.73 8.39 2.18
CA GLY A 142 -15.35 9.41 3.15
C GLY A 142 -14.30 8.96 4.18
N THR A 143 -13.71 7.78 4.00
CA THR A 143 -12.69 7.21 4.90
C THR A 143 -11.30 7.78 4.65
N ILE A 144 -11.09 8.44 3.52
CA ILE A 144 -9.87 9.23 3.28
C ILE A 144 -9.62 10.25 4.40
N GLY A 145 -10.68 10.79 5.02
CA GLY A 145 -10.58 11.72 6.14
C GLY A 145 -10.12 11.10 7.46
N LEU A 146 -9.94 9.78 7.53
CA LEU A 146 -9.29 9.10 8.66
C LEU A 146 -7.76 9.14 8.56
N ILE A 147 -7.21 9.50 7.39
CA ILE A 147 -5.77 9.56 7.14
C ILE A 147 -5.29 10.98 7.40
N SER A 148 -4.26 11.14 8.23
CA SER A 148 -3.65 12.43 8.52
C SER A 148 -2.60 12.81 7.47
N VAL A 149 -1.78 11.84 7.06
CA VAL A 149 -0.72 12.00 6.04
C VAL A 149 -0.69 10.76 5.14
N LEU A 150 -0.62 10.98 3.83
CA LEU A 150 -0.48 9.93 2.82
C LEU A 150 0.86 10.12 2.08
N TYR A 151 1.81 9.22 2.32
CA TYR A 151 2.97 9.02 1.45
C TYR A 151 2.58 8.07 0.32
N ILE A 152 2.86 8.42 -0.94
CA ILE A 152 2.39 7.63 -2.09
C ILE A 152 3.36 7.63 -3.28
N GLU A 153 3.55 6.44 -3.88
CA GLU A 153 4.19 6.31 -5.20
C GLU A 153 3.09 6.17 -6.27
N TRP A 154 3.08 7.09 -7.22
CA TRP A 154 2.06 7.10 -8.26
C TRP A 154 2.49 6.31 -9.48
N HIS A 155 1.79 5.21 -9.74
CA HIS A 155 2.16 4.28 -10.80
C HIS A 155 1.51 4.54 -12.18
N TYR A 156 0.88 5.70 -12.45
CA TYR A 156 0.06 5.88 -13.67
C TYR A 156 0.84 5.69 -14.97
N ASP A 157 2.11 6.10 -14.99
CA ASP A 157 3.01 6.05 -16.15
C ASP A 157 3.33 4.61 -16.57
N ARG A 158 3.10 3.64 -15.67
CA ARG A 158 3.22 2.21 -15.94
C ARG A 158 1.95 1.61 -16.56
N PHE A 159 0.84 2.35 -16.67
CA PHE A 159 -0.44 1.86 -17.22
C PHE A 159 -0.85 2.61 -18.51
N PRO A 160 -0.78 1.97 -19.69
CA PRO A 160 -1.06 2.62 -20.98
C PRO A 160 -2.48 3.16 -21.13
N THR A 161 -3.43 2.58 -20.40
CA THR A 161 -4.85 2.94 -20.44
C THR A 161 -5.20 4.05 -19.46
N MET A 162 -4.28 4.43 -18.57
CA MET A 162 -4.47 5.51 -17.61
C MET A 162 -4.01 6.82 -18.23
N SER A 163 -4.94 7.78 -18.39
CA SER A 163 -4.58 9.08 -18.91
C SER A 163 -3.93 9.94 -17.82
N ARG A 164 -3.02 10.82 -18.22
CA ARG A 164 -2.44 11.85 -17.34
C ARG A 164 -3.55 12.72 -16.69
N ALA A 165 -4.62 13.00 -17.44
CA ALA A 165 -5.73 13.80 -16.94
C ALA A 165 -6.51 13.09 -15.82
N ASP A 166 -6.77 11.78 -15.96
CA ASP A 166 -7.43 11.00 -14.90
C ASP A 166 -6.55 10.91 -13.65
N HIS A 167 -5.25 10.73 -13.83
CA HIS A 167 -4.26 10.76 -12.75
C HIS A 167 -4.29 12.12 -12.02
N ASP A 168 -4.13 13.23 -12.74
CA ASP A 168 -4.12 14.57 -12.15
C ASP A 168 -5.44 14.89 -11.42
N GLN A 169 -6.58 14.45 -11.99
CA GLN A 169 -7.89 14.62 -11.36
C GLN A 169 -7.98 13.88 -10.02
N LEU A 170 -7.50 12.62 -9.96
CA LEU A 170 -7.51 11.87 -8.70
C LEU A 170 -6.53 12.47 -7.69
N VAL A 171 -5.31 12.84 -8.10
CA VAL A 171 -4.33 13.49 -7.22
C VAL A 171 -4.90 14.76 -6.59
N ALA A 172 -5.56 15.61 -7.39
CA ALA A 172 -6.21 16.81 -6.90
C ALA A 172 -7.35 16.50 -5.92
N ALA A 173 -8.15 15.46 -6.21
CA ALA A 173 -9.24 15.03 -5.34
C ALA A 173 -8.71 14.50 -3.99
N VAL A 174 -7.66 13.67 -3.98
CA VAL A 174 -7.05 13.14 -2.76
C VAL A 174 -6.43 14.27 -1.93
N SER A 175 -5.69 15.18 -2.57
CA SER A 175 -5.03 16.32 -1.90
C SER A 175 -6.01 17.32 -1.29
N ALA A 176 -7.29 17.29 -1.69
CA ALA A 176 -8.33 18.09 -1.05
C ALA A 176 -8.77 17.54 0.33
N PHE A 177 -8.45 16.28 0.64
CA PHE A 177 -8.85 15.62 1.89
C PHE A 177 -7.69 15.33 2.85
N VAL A 178 -6.49 15.09 2.33
CA VAL A 178 -5.34 14.63 3.12
C VAL A 178 -4.04 15.32 2.69
N ASP A 179 -3.09 15.47 3.62
CA ASP A 179 -1.72 15.89 3.31
C ASP A 179 -1.01 14.79 2.51
N VAL A 180 -0.88 14.99 1.20
CA VAL A 180 -0.22 14.06 0.26
C VAL A 180 1.25 14.43 0.14
N ARG A 181 2.11 13.43 0.25
CA ARG A 181 3.55 13.55 0.09
C ARG A 181 4.00 12.47 -0.89
N ASP A 182 4.88 12.85 -1.81
CA ASP A 182 5.48 11.87 -2.70
C ASP A 182 6.35 10.90 -1.88
N TRP A 183 6.28 9.63 -2.28
CA TRP A 183 7.16 8.57 -1.80
C TRP A 183 8.22 8.33 -2.89
N ASP A 184 9.39 8.95 -2.72
CA ASP A 184 10.61 8.79 -3.54
C ASP A 184 11.86 9.01 -2.67
#